data_AF-A0A706TBQ2-F1
#
_entry.id   AF-A0A706TBQ2-F1
#
_cell.length_a   1.000
_cell.length_b   1.000
_cell.length_c   1.000
_cell.angle_alpha   90.00
_cell.angle_beta   90.00
_cell.angle_gamma   90.00
#
_symmetry.space_group_name_H-M   'P 1'
#
loop_
_entity.id
_entity.type
_entity.pdbx_description
1 polymer ?
#
loop_
_entity_poly.entity_id
_entity_poly.type
_entity_poly.pdbx_seq_one_letter_code
_entity_poly.pdbx_strand_id
1 'polypeptide(L)'
;MIDVEAIKRKYRAKIKPGWPIKGDSVHFTDRFNGHKYYGTVLEWERTGPREEDIFWRVRLPSGDIISCEFSEINQVDRSPENEKYVDEYNRGLI
;
A
#
# COMPACT_ATOMS: atom_id res chain seq x y z
N MET A 1 11.72 20.56 26.55
CA MET A 1 11.17 20.69 25.19
C MET A 1 10.74 19.31 24.76
N ILE A 2 9.49 19.11 24.37
CA ILE A 2 9.02 17.83 23.86
C ILE A 2 9.50 17.73 22.40
N ASP A 3 10.22 16.65 22.08
CA ASP A 3 10.60 16.34 20.71
C ASP A 3 9.36 15.83 19.95
N VAL A 4 8.62 16.78 19.39
CA VAL A 4 7.39 16.54 18.62
C VAL A 4 7.67 15.60 17.44
N GLU A 5 8.87 15.64 16.87
CA GLU A 5 9.26 14.81 15.74
C GLU A 5 9.48 13.36 16.16
N ALA A 6 10.11 13.13 17.32
CA ALA A 6 10.20 11.80 17.94
C ALA A 6 8.80 11.23 18.29
N ILE A 7 7.87 12.06 18.76
CA ILE A 7 6.48 11.66 19.02
C ILE A 7 5.76 11.29 17.71
N LYS A 8 5.87 12.12 16.66
CA LYS A 8 5.30 11.79 15.34
C LYS A 8 5.86 10.47 14.81
N ARG A 9 7.16 10.21 14.95
CA ARG A 9 7.80 8.93 14.57
C ARG A 9 7.25 7.76 15.38
N LYS A 10 7.01 7.93 16.68
CA LYS A 10 6.40 6.90 17.55
C LYS A 10 4.98 6.51 17.08
N TYR A 11 4.19 7.47 16.63
CA TYR A 11 2.81 7.24 16.18
C TYR A 11 2.66 7.05 14.67
N ARG A 12 3.77 7.09 13.91
CA ARG A 12 3.75 6.81 12.48
C ARG A 12 3.32 5.36 12.26
N ALA A 13 2.28 5.18 11.46
CA ALA A 13 1.84 3.85 11.05
C ALA A 13 2.98 3.18 10.27
N LYS A 14 3.45 2.03 10.77
CA LYS A 14 4.40 1.19 10.03
C LYS A 14 3.71 0.62 8.80
N ILE A 15 4.47 0.49 7.72
CA ILE A 15 4.01 -0.24 6.53
C ILE A 15 4.08 -1.71 6.89
N LYS A 16 2.92 -2.37 6.93
CA LYS A 16 2.84 -3.78 7.27
C LYS A 16 3.47 -4.64 6.17
N PRO A 17 3.99 -5.83 6.52
CA PRO A 17 4.42 -6.80 5.52
C PRO A 17 3.32 -7.05 4.49
N GLY A 18 3.68 -7.03 3.21
CA GLY A 18 2.77 -7.21 2.10
C GLY A 18 1.94 -5.98 1.71
N TRP A 19 1.86 -4.92 2.52
CA TRP A 19 1.11 -3.73 2.14
C TRP A 19 1.78 -3.02 0.95
N PRO A 20 1.09 -2.87 -0.18
CA PRO A 20 1.62 -2.15 -1.31
C PRO A 20 1.84 -0.67 -0.97
N ILE A 21 2.86 -0.08 -1.57
CA ILE A 21 3.07 1.36 -1.57
C ILE A 21 2.99 1.92 -2.98
N LYS A 22 2.91 3.25 -3.09
CA LYS A 22 2.90 3.94 -4.37
C LYS A 22 4.08 3.49 -5.24
N GLY A 23 3.79 3.15 -6.49
CA GLY A 23 4.76 2.65 -7.46
C GLY A 23 4.96 1.13 -7.43
N ASP A 24 4.50 0.42 -6.41
CA ASP A 24 4.51 -1.05 -6.43
C ASP A 24 3.58 -1.57 -7.53
N SER A 25 3.95 -2.69 -8.13
CA SER A 25 3.05 -3.44 -9.00
C SER A 25 2.33 -4.51 -8.18
N VAL A 26 1.05 -4.72 -8.44
CA VAL A 26 0.23 -5.67 -7.69
C VAL A 26 -0.56 -6.57 -8.63
N HIS A 27 -0.68 -7.84 -8.24
CA HIS A 27 -1.62 -8.79 -8.80
C HIS A 27 -2.72 -9.06 -7.78
N PHE A 28 -3.98 -8.94 -8.20
CA PHE A 28 -5.12 -9.16 -7.32
C PHE A 28 -6.28 -9.81 -8.06
N THR A 29 -7.14 -10.49 -7.30
CA THR A 29 -8.36 -11.11 -7.80
C THR A 29 -9.56 -10.35 -7.27
N ASP A 30 -10.28 -9.66 -8.16
CA ASP A 30 -11.47 -8.89 -7.81
C ASP A 30 -12.59 -9.82 -7.34
N ARG A 31 -13.16 -9.56 -6.17
CA ARG A 31 -14.21 -10.40 -5.59
C ARG A 31 -15.55 -10.28 -6.31
N PHE A 32 -15.80 -9.16 -6.97
CA PHE A 32 -17.09 -8.91 -7.61
C PHE A 32 -17.26 -9.78 -8.87
N ASN A 33 -16.24 -9.85 -9.72
CA ASN A 33 -16.28 -10.61 -10.98
C ASN A 33 -15.34 -11.83 -11.02
N GLY A 34 -14.46 -12.01 -10.02
CA GLY A 34 -13.50 -13.11 -9.98
C GLY A 34 -12.33 -12.98 -10.96
N HIS A 35 -12.21 -11.84 -11.67
CA HIS A 35 -11.14 -11.61 -12.62
C HIS A 35 -9.84 -11.25 -11.93
N LYS A 36 -8.73 -11.67 -12.55
CA LYS A 36 -7.38 -11.30 -12.12
C LYS A 36 -6.95 -10.03 -12.83
N TYR A 37 -6.47 -9.08 -12.04
CA TYR A 37 -5.93 -7.82 -12.51
C TYR A 37 -4.46 -7.70 -12.13
N TYR A 38 -3.76 -6.90 -12.92
CA TYR A 38 -2.39 -6.48 -12.68
C TYR A 38 -2.29 -4.98 -12.92
N GLY A 39 -1.59 -4.25 -12.08
CA GLY A 39 -1.38 -2.82 -12.28
C GLY A 39 -0.47 -2.17 -11.24
N THR A 40 -0.31 -0.86 -11.34
CA THR A 40 0.57 -0.07 -10.48
C THR A 40 -0.21 0.69 -9.43
N VAL A 41 0.23 0.61 -8.18
CA VAL A 41 -0.37 1.32 -7.05
C VAL A 41 -0.10 2.81 -7.16
N LEU A 42 -1.17 3.61 -7.11
CA LEU A 42 -1.10 5.07 -7.12
C LEU A 42 -1.09 5.63 -5.70
N GLU A 43 -2.01 5.15 -4.88
CA GLU A 43 -2.23 5.58 -3.50
C GLU A 43 -3.10 4.55 -2.77
N TRP A 44 -3.20 4.69 -1.45
CA TRP A 44 -4.17 3.98 -0.64
C TRP A 44 -5.14 4.99 -0.02
N GLU A 45 -6.38 4.58 0.14
CA GLU A 45 -7.45 5.35 0.74
C GLU A 45 -7.96 4.58 1.96
N ARG A 46 -8.36 5.33 3.00
CA ARG A 46 -8.94 4.76 4.22
C ARG A 46 -10.30 5.38 4.46
N THR A 47 -11.33 4.56 4.44
CA THR A 47 -12.73 4.98 4.60
C THR A 47 -13.24 4.83 6.03
N GLY A 48 -12.49 4.14 6.90
CA GLY A 48 -12.90 3.84 8.27
C GLY A 48 -11.73 3.42 9.19
N PRO A 49 -12.01 3.16 10.48
CA PRO A 49 -10.97 2.90 11.46
C PRO A 49 -10.41 1.48 11.40
N ARG A 50 -11.02 0.54 10.68
CA ARG A 50 -10.56 -0.84 10.57
C ARG A 50 -9.58 -1.01 9.42
N GLU A 51 -8.89 -2.15 9.39
CA GLU A 51 -7.95 -2.48 8.30
C GLU A 51 -8.68 -2.92 7.03
N GLU A 52 -9.87 -3.50 7.17
CA GLU A 52 -10.79 -3.80 6.07
C GLU A 52 -11.30 -2.54 5.36
N ASP A 53 -11.19 -1.37 5.99
CA ASP A 53 -11.59 -0.09 5.42
C ASP A 53 -10.47 0.58 4.59
N ILE A 54 -9.39 -0.16 4.26
CA ILE A 54 -8.24 0.35 3.50
C ILE A 54 -8.23 -0.27 2.11
N PHE A 55 -8.20 0.60 1.10
CA PHE A 55 -8.25 0.25 -0.31
C PHE A 55 -7.05 0.83 -1.05
N TRP A 56 -6.54 0.12 -2.05
CA TRP A 56 -5.48 0.59 -2.92
C TRP A 56 -6.05 0.96 -4.27
N ARG A 57 -5.72 2.15 -4.74
CA ARG A 57 -6.04 2.58 -6.10
C ARG A 57 -4.94 2.13 -7.03
N VAL A 58 -5.30 1.28 -7.99
CA VAL A 58 -4.39 0.63 -8.91
C VAL A 58 -4.70 1.08 -10.32
N ARG A 59 -3.68 1.56 -11.03
CA ARG A 59 -3.75 1.85 -12.46
C ARG A 59 -3.46 0.59 -13.26
N LEU A 60 -4.42 0.16 -14.06
CA LEU A 60 -4.27 -0.97 -14.97
C LEU A 60 -3.47 -0.57 -16.23
N PRO A 61 -2.91 -1.55 -16.97
CA PRO A 61 -2.27 -1.31 -18.26
C PRO A 61 -3.18 -0.63 -19.29
N SER A 62 -4.50 -0.79 -19.19
CA SER A 62 -5.48 -0.08 -20.03
C SER A 62 -5.54 1.42 -19.77
N GLY A 63 -4.99 1.88 -18.64
CA GLY A 63 -5.11 3.26 -18.16
C GLY A 63 -6.23 3.46 -17.15
N ASP A 64 -7.14 2.50 -17.01
CA ASP A 64 -8.23 2.53 -16.03
C ASP A 64 -7.69 2.49 -14.60
N ILE A 65 -8.43 3.10 -13.68
CA ILE A 65 -8.10 3.08 -12.25
C ILE A 65 -9.22 2.36 -11.53
N ILE A 66 -8.85 1.29 -10.83
CA ILE A 66 -9.77 0.53 -9.98
C ILE A 66 -9.21 0.44 -8.57
N SER A 67 -10.11 0.21 -7.61
CA SER A 67 -9.75 0.01 -6.21
C SER A 67 -9.73 -1.48 -5.89
N CYS A 68 -8.80 -1.92 -5.05
CA CYS A 68 -8.78 -3.27 -4.50
C CYS A 68 -8.49 -3.26 -3.00
N GLU A 69 -8.99 -4.27 -2.32
CA GLU A 69 -8.72 -4.51 -0.91
C GLU A 69 -7.41 -5.29 -0.72
N PHE A 70 -6.78 -5.14 0.46
CA PHE A 70 -5.59 -5.95 0.79
C PHE A 70 -5.83 -7.45 0.63
N SER A 71 -7.03 -7.90 1.00
CA SER A 71 -7.39 -9.32 0.96
C SER A 71 -7.60 -9.90 -0.44
N GLU A 72 -7.67 -9.04 -1.46
CA GLU A 72 -7.74 -9.42 -2.88
C GLU A 72 -6.34 -9.53 -3.51
N ILE A 73 -5.34 -8.87 -2.90
CA ILE A 73 -3.97 -8.84 -3.39
C ILE A 73 -3.32 -10.20 -3.19
N ASN A 74 -2.97 -10.83 -4.30
CA ASN A 74 -2.30 -12.13 -4.33
C ASN A 74 -0.78 -11.99 -4.31
N GLN A 75 -0.25 -10.91 -4.90
CA GLN A 75 1.19 -10.67 -5.01
C GLN A 75 1.48 -9.17 -5.12
N VAL A 76 2.58 -8.74 -4.51
CA VAL A 76 3.12 -7.38 -4.62
C VAL A 76 4.55 -7.48 -5.14
N ASP A 77 4.78 -6.95 -6.32
CA ASP A 77 6.09 -6.83 -6.94
C ASP A 77 6.66 -5.44 -6.63
N ARG A 78 7.57 -5.43 -5.67
CA ARG A 78 8.20 -4.21 -5.17
C ARG A 78 9.56 -4.01 -5.83
N SER A 79 9.85 -2.78 -6.27
CA SER A 79 11.19 -2.46 -6.77
C SER A 79 12.21 -2.40 -5.62
N PRO A 80 13.51 -2.65 -5.89
CA PRO A 80 14.54 -2.53 -4.86
C PRO A 80 14.60 -1.15 -4.19
N GLU A 81 14.27 -0.07 -4.93
CA GLU A 81 14.20 1.28 -4.33
C GLU A 81 13.06 1.38 -3.32
N ASN A 82 11.89 0.82 -3.66
CA ASN A 82 10.74 0.79 -2.76
C ASN A 82 10.97 -0.14 -1.57
N GLU A 83 11.68 -1.27 -1.73
CA GLU A 83 12.08 -2.13 -0.61
C GLU A 83 12.94 -1.36 0.39
N LYS A 84 13.95 -0.65 -0.11
CA LYS A 84 14.82 0.20 0.72
C LYS A 84 14.02 1.30 1.43
N TYR A 85 13.12 1.97 0.71
CA TYR A 85 12.25 3.00 1.29
C TYR A 85 11.39 2.42 2.43
N VAL A 86 10.77 1.26 2.23
CA VAL A 86 9.95 0.62 3.27
C VAL A 86 10.77 0.25 4.50
N ASP A 87 11.99 -0.28 4.31
CA ASP A 87 12.88 -0.63 5.41
C ASP A 87 13.31 0.63 6.20
N GLU A 88 13.77 1.68 5.51
CA GLU A 88 14.13 2.97 6.13
C GLU A 88 12.93 3.61 6.84
N TYR A 89 11.76 3.56 6.22
CA TYR A 89 10.52 4.08 6.77
C TYR A 89 10.14 3.36 8.07
N ASN A 90 10.19 2.02 8.07
CA ASN A 90 9.83 1.19 9.22
C ASN A 90 10.85 1.26 10.37
N ARG A 91 12.11 1.59 10.05
CA ARG A 91 13.17 1.90 11.04
C ARG A 91 13.08 3.33 11.59
N GLY A 92 12.25 4.20 11.00
CA GLY A 92 12.10 5.59 11.40
C GLY A 92 13.29 6.48 11.01
N LEU A 93 14.01 6.10 9.94
CA LEU A 93 15.15 6.83 9.39
C LEU A 93 14.72 7.96 8.45
N ILE A 94 13.56 7.78 7.81
CA ILE A 94 12.85 8.77 6.98
C ILE A 94 11.42 8.96 7.49
#